data_AF-A0A1M6SVY2-F1
#
_entry.id   AF-A0A1M6SVY2-F1
#
_cell.length_a   1.000
_cell.length_b   1.000
_cell.length_c   1.000
_cell.angle_alpha   90.00
_cell.angle_beta   90.00
_cell.angle_gamma   90.00
#
_symmetry.space_group_name_H-M   'P 1'
#
loop_
_entity.id
_entity.type
_entity.pdbx_description
1 polymer ?
#
loop_
_entity_poly.entity_id
_entity_poly.type
_entity_poly.pdbx_seq_one_letter_code
_entity_poly.pdbx_strand_id
1 'polypeptide(L)'
;MPLLFGKKKPVSENETFVALMQLARRDPDFREQISAILSMDDFNRKSALNSITDNMRMQKAPKDLVRAMESLADDAVAERALELIQNAK
;
A
#
# COMPACT_ATOMS: atom_id res chain seq x y z
N MET A 1 -33.03 -8.76 7.21
CA MET A 1 -31.68 -9.16 6.79
C MET A 1 -30.67 -8.21 7.45
N PRO A 2 -29.96 -8.59 8.52
CA PRO A 2 -28.95 -7.71 9.08
C PRO A 2 -27.72 -7.71 8.17
N LEU A 3 -27.27 -6.51 7.81
CA LEU A 3 -26.05 -6.24 7.05
C LEU A 3 -24.84 -6.63 7.92
N LEU A 4 -24.16 -7.71 7.56
CA LEU A 4 -22.89 -8.10 8.15
C LEU A 4 -21.80 -7.12 7.68
N PHE A 5 -21.58 -6.05 8.45
CA PHE A 5 -20.33 -5.30 8.39
C PHE A 5 -19.22 -6.23 8.90
N GLY A 6 -18.64 -7.01 7.97
CA GLY A 6 -17.43 -7.76 8.23
C GLY A 6 -16.35 -6.77 8.67
N LYS A 7 -15.92 -6.86 9.93
CA LYS A 7 -14.78 -6.09 10.44
C LYS A 7 -13.57 -6.44 9.57
N LYS A 8 -13.24 -5.58 8.59
CA LYS A 8 -11.97 -5.67 7.86
C LYS A 8 -10.88 -5.55 8.93
N LYS A 9 -10.02 -6.57 9.05
CA LYS A 9 -8.87 -6.52 9.95
C LYS A 9 -8.07 -5.25 9.62
N PRO A 10 -7.58 -4.51 10.63
CA PRO A 10 -6.83 -3.29 10.38
C PRO A 10 -5.57 -3.62 9.59
N VAL A 11 -5.25 -2.79 8.60
CA VAL A 11 -4.10 -2.99 7.69
C VAL A 11 -2.77 -3.08 8.48
N SER A 12 -2.69 -2.46 9.65
CA SER A 12 -1.57 -2.56 10.58
C SER A 12 -1.33 -3.95 11.18
N GLU A 13 -2.34 -4.82 11.19
CA GLU A 13 -2.18 -6.24 11.57
C GLU A 13 -1.65 -7.10 10.43
N ASN A 14 -1.50 -6.54 9.22
CA ASN A 14 -0.84 -7.23 8.11
C ASN A 14 0.68 -7.04 8.24
N GLU A 15 1.37 -8.06 8.74
CA GLU A 15 2.83 -8.09 8.88
C GLU A 15 3.56 -7.77 7.57
N THR A 16 2.98 -8.15 6.42
CA THR A 16 3.56 -7.84 5.11
C THR A 16 3.47 -6.35 4.78
N PHE A 17 2.39 -5.67 5.19
CA PHE A 17 2.29 -4.22 5.05
C PHE A 17 3.30 -3.51 5.94
N VAL A 18 3.46 -3.96 7.19
CA VAL A 18 4.48 -3.41 8.09
C VAL A 18 5.88 -3.61 7.50
N ALA A 19 6.17 -4.78 6.94
CA ALA A 19 7.45 -5.05 6.27
C ALA A 19 7.66 -4.14 5.03
N LEU A 20 6.62 -3.92 4.23
CA LEU A 20 6.65 -3.00 3.08
C LEU A 20 7.00 -1.56 3.53
N MET A 21 6.37 -1.08 4.60
CA MET A 21 6.66 0.24 5.17
C MET A 21 8.07 0.31 5.75
N GLN A 22 8.54 -0.74 6.40
CA GLN A 22 9.93 -0.82 6.88
C GLN A 22 10.94 -0.81 5.73
N LEU A 23 10.65 -1.49 4.62
CA LEU A 23 11.48 -1.45 3.41
C LEU A 23 11.52 -0.04 2.83
N ALA A 24 10.37 0.63 2.68
CA ALA A 24 10.29 2.02 2.22
C ALA A 24 11.07 2.99 3.13
N ARG A 25 11.25 2.65 4.41
CA ARG A 25 12.09 3.44 5.32
C ARG A 25 13.57 3.11 5.22
N ARG A 26 13.99 1.94 4.74
CA ARG A 26 15.40 1.51 4.74
C ARG A 26 16.07 1.65 3.38
N ASP A 27 15.31 1.49 2.30
CA ASP A 27 15.80 1.52 0.93
C ASP A 27 15.41 2.87 0.28
N PRO A 28 16.38 3.75 -0.03
CA PRO A 28 16.11 5.07 -0.61
C PRO A 28 15.44 5.02 -1.99
N ASP A 29 15.80 4.04 -2.83
CA ASP A 29 15.26 3.92 -4.19
C ASP A 29 13.81 3.47 -4.12
N PHE A 30 13.52 2.48 -3.26
CA PHE A 30 12.15 2.03 -3.02
C PHE A 30 11.31 3.13 -2.34
N ARG A 31 11.91 3.90 -1.43
CA ARG A 31 11.29 5.05 -0.78
C ARG A 31 10.80 6.07 -1.80
N GLU A 32 11.66 6.45 -2.74
CA GLU A 32 11.35 7.44 -3.77
C GLU A 32 10.21 6.96 -4.66
N GLN A 33 10.28 5.71 -5.12
CA GLN A 33 9.23 5.11 -5.96
C GLN A 33 7.86 5.08 -5.27
N ILE A 34 7.81 4.59 -4.03
CA ILE A 34 6.55 4.54 -3.28
C ILE A 34 6.05 5.94 -2.95
N SER A 35 6.94 6.87 -2.55
CA SER A 35 6.54 8.25 -2.26
C SER A 35 5.96 8.94 -3.50
N ALA A 36 6.52 8.70 -4.69
CA ALA A 36 6.01 9.23 -5.94
C ALA A 36 4.59 8.74 -6.24
N ILE A 37 4.31 7.45 -6.03
CA ILE A 37 2.96 6.88 -6.21
C ILE A 37 1.98 7.45 -5.18
N LEU A 38 2.38 7.51 -3.91
CA LEU A 38 1.53 8.00 -2.83
C LEU A 38 1.23 9.50 -2.92
N SER A 39 2.10 10.27 -3.57
CA SER A 39 1.91 11.71 -3.78
C SER A 39 1.00 12.06 -4.98
N MET A 40 0.56 11.06 -5.76
CA MET A 40 -0.40 11.27 -6.84
C MET A 40 -1.79 11.61 -6.29
N ASP A 41 -2.59 12.33 -7.09
CA ASP A 41 -4.02 12.46 -6.80
C ASP A 41 -4.71 11.10 -6.77
N ASP A 42 -5.92 11.08 -6.20
CA ASP A 42 -6.65 9.85 -5.92
C ASP A 42 -6.84 8.94 -7.14
N PHE A 43 -7.24 9.53 -8.27
CA PHE A 43 -7.52 8.78 -9.48
C PHE A 43 -6.24 8.16 -10.04
N ASN A 44 -5.17 8.96 -10.15
CA ASN A 44 -3.90 8.50 -10.69
C ASN A 44 -3.22 7.46 -9.77
N ARG A 45 -3.26 7.65 -8.45
CA ARG A 45 -2.73 6.68 -7.47
C ARG A 45 -3.44 5.34 -7.60
N LYS A 46 -4.77 5.32 -7.61
CA LYS A 46 -5.57 4.10 -7.75
C LYS A 46 -5.29 3.40 -9.08
N SER A 47 -5.21 4.14 -10.17
CA SER A 47 -4.89 3.60 -11.50
C SER A 47 -3.49 2.94 -11.55
N ALA A 48 -2.48 3.62 -11.01
CA ALA A 48 -1.11 3.10 -10.93
C ALA A 48 -1.03 1.83 -10.07
N LEU A 49 -1.61 1.85 -8.87
CA LEU A 49 -1.62 0.70 -7.96
C LEU A 49 -2.38 -0.50 -8.53
N ASN A 50 -3.49 -0.29 -9.25
CA ASN A 50 -4.19 -1.36 -9.93
C ASN A 50 -3.29 -2.01 -10.99
N SER A 51 -2.64 -1.20 -11.83
CA SER A 51 -1.72 -1.70 -12.87
C SER A 51 -0.54 -2.49 -12.27
N ILE A 52 0.04 -1.98 -11.17
CA ILE A 52 1.13 -2.65 -10.46
C ILE A 52 0.65 -3.97 -9.85
N THR A 53 -0.48 -3.97 -9.14
CA THR A 53 -1.00 -5.17 -8.48
C THR A 53 -1.47 -6.23 -9.47
N ASP A 54 -2.04 -5.83 -10.61
CA ASP A 54 -2.36 -6.75 -11.71
C ASP A 54 -1.10 -7.42 -12.24
N ASN A 55 -0.03 -6.65 -12.49
CA ASN A 55 1.24 -7.21 -12.93
C ASN A 55 1.84 -8.17 -11.87
N MET A 56 1.78 -7.80 -10.58
CA MET A 56 2.22 -8.67 -9.49
C MET A 56 1.43 -10.00 -9.46
N ARG A 57 0.11 -9.97 -9.69
CA ARG A 57 -0.72 -11.18 -9.78
C ARG A 57 -0.30 -12.05 -10.97
N MET A 58 -0.04 -11.44 -12.14
CA MET A 58 0.46 -12.15 -13.33
C MET A 58 1.81 -12.81 -13.08
N GLN A 59 2.69 -12.17 -12.32
CA GLN A 59 3.98 -12.70 -11.90
C GLN A 59 3.90 -13.70 -10.73
N LYS A 60 2.68 -14.06 -10.28
CA LYS A 60 2.44 -14.97 -9.14
C LYS A 60 3.08 -14.49 -7.83
N ALA A 61 3.14 -13.18 -7.61
CA ALA A 61 3.61 -12.61 -6.36
C ALA A 61 2.77 -13.12 -5.16
N PRO A 62 3.34 -13.16 -3.94
CA PRO A 62 2.61 -13.56 -2.74
C PRO A 62 1.33 -12.74 -2.53
N LYS A 63 0.21 -13.41 -2.24
CA LYS A 63 -1.10 -12.76 -2.09
C LYS A 63 -1.11 -11.66 -1.03
N ASP A 64 -0.37 -11.84 0.06
CA ASP A 64 -0.32 -10.86 1.14
C ASP A 64 0.48 -9.61 0.76
N LEU A 65 1.47 -9.74 -0.13
CA LEU A 65 2.20 -8.61 -0.72
C LEU A 65 1.31 -7.83 -1.68
N VAL A 66 0.54 -8.53 -2.53
CA VAL A 66 -0.45 -7.90 -3.41
C VAL A 66 -1.48 -7.13 -2.58
N ARG A 67 -2.02 -7.73 -1.51
CA ARG A 67 -2.95 -7.08 -0.59
C ARG A 67 -2.36 -5.87 0.14
N ALA A 68 -1.08 -5.95 0.54
CA ALA A 68 -0.38 -4.83 1.14
C ALA A 68 -0.30 -3.65 0.17
N MET A 69 0.03 -3.89 -1.09
CA MET A 69 0.05 -2.86 -2.14
C MET A 69 -1.35 -2.32 -2.46
N GLU A 70 -2.37 -3.19 -2.55
CA GLU A 70 -3.78 -2.78 -2.75
C GLU A 70 -4.27 -1.86 -1.63
N SER A 71 -3.81 -2.06 -0.38
CA SER A 71 -4.24 -1.21 0.74
C SER A 71 -3.81 0.25 0.60
N LEU A 72 -2.76 0.53 -0.18
CA LEU A 72 -2.31 1.90 -0.49
C LEU A 72 -3.26 2.65 -1.45
N ALA A 73 -4.25 1.95 -2.04
CA ALA A 73 -5.27 2.59 -2.85
C ALA A 73 -6.33 3.31 -2.00
N ASP A 74 -6.43 2.99 -0.71
CA ASP A 74 -7.28 3.71 0.23
C ASP A 74 -6.62 5.03 0.65
N ASP A 75 -7.37 6.13 0.52
CA ASP A 75 -6.85 7.49 0.70
C ASP A 75 -6.30 7.72 2.11
N ALA A 76 -6.98 7.21 3.14
CA ALA A 76 -6.55 7.35 4.52
C ALA A 76 -5.29 6.52 4.79
N VAL A 77 -5.17 5.34 4.18
CA VAL A 77 -3.94 4.52 4.28
C VAL A 77 -2.78 5.18 3.55
N ALA A 78 -3.02 5.72 2.35
CA ALA A 78 -2.00 6.38 1.54
C ALA A 78 -1.40 7.60 2.23
N GLU A 79 -2.26 8.47 2.79
CA GLU A 79 -1.84 9.65 3.54
C GLU A 79 -0.95 9.26 4.72
N ARG A 80 -1.39 8.29 5.54
CA ARG A 80 -0.60 7.81 6.68
C ARG A 80 0.71 7.15 6.28
N ALA A 81 0.71 6.36 5.20
CA ALA A 81 1.92 5.74 4.68
C ALA A 81 2.92 6.80 4.22
N LEU A 82 2.46 7.84 3.51
CA LEU A 82 3.31 8.93 3.04
C LEU A 82 3.93 9.71 4.22
N GLU A 83 3.12 10.07 5.21
CA GLU A 83 3.59 10.71 6.45
C GLU A 83 4.67 9.88 7.15
N LEU A 84 4.47 8.56 7.27
CA LEU A 84 5.41 7.65 7.94
C LEU A 84 6.75 7.55 7.20
N ILE A 85 6.71 7.54 5.87
CA ILE A 85 7.90 7.37 5.03
C ILE A 85 8.70 8.67 4.92
N GLN A 86 8.03 9.82 4.82
CA GLN A 86 8.71 11.13 4.76
C GLN A 86 9.34 11.53 6.09
N ASN A 87 8.73 11.16 7.23
CA ASN A 87 9.28 11.44 8.56
C ASN A 87 10.38 10.45 9.00
N ALA A 88 10.71 9.46 8.16
CA ALA A 88 11.81 8.54 8.41
C ALA A 88 13.16 9.23 8.16
N LYS A 89 13.66 9.89 9.22
CA LYS A 89 15.04 10.37 9.32
C LYS A 89 16.05 9.24 9.16
#